data_AF-A0A536NBG1-F1
#
_entry.id   AF-A0A536NBG1-F1
#
_cell.length_a   1.000
_cell.length_b   1.000
_cell.length_c   1.000
_cell.angle_alpha   90.00
_cell.angle_beta   90.00
_cell.angle_gamma   90.00
#
_symmetry.space_group_name_H-M   'P 1'
#
loop_
_entity.id
_entity.type
_entity.pdbx_description
1 polymer ?
#
loop_
_entity_poly.entity_id
_entity_poly.type
_entity_poly.pdbx_seq_one_letter_code
_entity_poly.pdbx_strand_id
1 'polypeptide(L)'
;MGLATVPEAISDFAAGKFVIVVDDEDRENEGDLVVAAELVTPEHISFMTRHGSGLVCMPVMARRLDELGIAPMVDHNTSRLGTAFSVSIDAKDLVTTGASAYDRAATVRKVLDPAARAADFSMPGHTFPLRAAEGGVLTRAGQTEAAVDLAILAGLFPAGVITELMKADGTMARMPDLERFAAEHDIKLITVEQLIAFRRRNEKLVTRRVEATIPIGGAKPQPWKLYAYEDVLRHENHLALVLGEIDPEKPVLLRAHSECLTGDIFGSLRCDCGAQLHAAMDAIAEEGTGVVLYIRHQEGRGIGLLDKLHAYNLQDLGMDTVEANEALGHAPDKRDYGIGSQILYDLGVRKIRLLTNNPKKIYGLEGFGLEVVERVPIRVQSNPHNERYLRTDVFWVPGALELPVIALALAEKGGHDAIVCLGCVIRGETYHFEVVANQSSAGLMQVMLDTGVPIAFGVLTTEDRDQAQARSGLKNNKGAEAALAAIEMANLLRTIQG
;
A
#
# COMPACT_ATOMS: atom_id res chain seq x y z
N MET A 1 -24.76 7.19 -0.34
CA MET A 1 -24.81 5.72 -0.15
C MET A 1 -23.37 5.27 -0.04
N GLY A 2 -22.99 4.45 0.93
CA GLY A 2 -21.59 4.05 1.10
C GLY A 2 -21.09 3.12 0.00
N LEU A 3 -19.78 2.91 -0.06
CA LEU A 3 -19.13 1.95 -0.96
C LEU A 3 -19.76 0.55 -0.81
N ALA A 4 -20.01 -0.11 -1.94
CA ALA A 4 -20.43 -1.51 -1.97
C ALA A 4 -19.25 -2.45 -1.67
N THR A 5 -19.55 -3.70 -1.36
CA THR A 5 -18.51 -4.74 -1.29
C THR A 5 -18.17 -5.24 -2.70
N VAL A 6 -16.93 -5.68 -2.91
CA VAL A 6 -16.50 -6.25 -4.20
C VAL A 6 -17.35 -7.47 -4.60
N PRO A 7 -17.73 -8.41 -3.71
CA PRO A 7 -18.65 -9.50 -4.06
C PRO A 7 -20.02 -9.03 -4.58
N GLU A 8 -20.60 -7.97 -4.01
CA GLU A 8 -21.87 -7.42 -4.51
C GLU A 8 -21.69 -6.83 -5.91
N ALA A 9 -20.60 -6.09 -6.13
CA ALA A 9 -20.28 -5.55 -7.45
C ALA A 9 -20.05 -6.67 -8.49
N ILE A 10 -19.33 -7.74 -8.15
CA ILE A 10 -19.15 -8.91 -9.02
C ILE A 10 -20.50 -9.53 -9.37
N SER A 11 -21.40 -9.69 -8.39
CA SER A 11 -22.72 -10.27 -8.63
C SER A 11 -23.57 -9.42 -9.59
N ASP A 12 -23.57 -8.09 -9.43
CA ASP A 12 -24.31 -7.20 -10.32
C ASP A 12 -23.68 -7.14 -11.71
N PHE A 13 -22.34 -7.13 -11.79
CA PHE A 13 -21.60 -7.19 -13.05
C PHE A 13 -21.88 -8.48 -13.83
N ALA A 14 -21.91 -9.64 -13.14
CA ALA A 14 -22.25 -10.93 -13.71
C ALA A 14 -23.71 -11.00 -14.22
N ALA A 15 -24.61 -10.21 -13.63
CA ALA A 15 -25.99 -10.06 -14.05
C ALA A 15 -26.17 -9.05 -15.21
N GLY A 16 -25.08 -8.48 -15.73
CA GLY A 16 -25.10 -7.49 -16.81
C GLY A 16 -25.52 -6.10 -16.38
N LYS A 17 -25.51 -5.80 -15.08
CA LYS A 17 -25.76 -4.45 -14.58
C LYS A 17 -24.48 -3.62 -14.62
N PHE A 18 -24.65 -2.30 -14.58
CA PHE A 18 -23.53 -1.38 -14.38
C PHE A 18 -22.93 -1.53 -12.97
N VAL A 19 -21.64 -1.23 -12.89
CA VAL A 19 -20.91 -0.95 -11.65
C VAL A 19 -20.12 0.34 -11.89
N ILE A 20 -20.02 1.21 -10.88
CA ILE A 20 -19.12 2.37 -10.91
C ILE A 20 -17.81 1.96 -10.25
N VAL A 21 -16.70 2.19 -10.96
CA VAL A 21 -15.35 1.97 -10.45
C VAL A 21 -14.62 3.29 -10.36
N VAL A 22 -14.16 3.64 -9.16
CA VAL A 22 -13.38 4.86 -8.91
C VAL A 22 -11.92 4.49 -8.70
N ASP A 23 -11.01 5.23 -9.34
CA ASP A 23 -9.58 5.08 -9.06
C ASP A 23 -9.15 5.88 -7.82
N ASP A 24 -7.84 5.87 -7.55
CA ASP A 24 -7.26 6.54 -6.38
C ASP A 24 -7.42 8.07 -6.47
N GLU A 25 -7.56 8.74 -5.31
CA GLU A 25 -7.67 10.21 -5.23
C GLU A 25 -6.44 10.91 -5.82
N ASP A 26 -5.26 10.28 -5.74
CA ASP A 26 -3.99 10.79 -6.27
C ASP A 26 -3.77 10.48 -7.76
N ARG A 27 -4.69 9.74 -8.41
CA ARG A 27 -4.60 9.35 -9.82
C ARG A 27 -5.46 10.24 -10.72
N GLU A 28 -6.64 9.77 -11.15
CA GLU A 28 -7.61 10.59 -11.88
C GLU A 28 -8.64 11.17 -10.92
N ASN A 29 -8.96 10.45 -9.83
CA ASN A 29 -10.05 10.71 -8.89
C ASN A 29 -11.41 10.75 -9.63
N GLU A 30 -11.57 9.86 -10.61
CA GLU A 30 -12.71 9.80 -11.53
C GLU A 30 -13.39 8.43 -11.48
N GLY A 31 -14.70 8.43 -11.66
CA GLY A 31 -15.51 7.22 -11.65
C GLY A 31 -15.95 6.83 -13.06
N ASP A 32 -15.73 5.58 -13.43
CA ASP A 32 -16.19 5.01 -14.68
C ASP A 32 -17.46 4.20 -14.47
N LEU A 33 -18.42 4.34 -15.38
CA LEU A 33 -19.47 3.35 -15.57
C LEU A 33 -18.87 2.14 -16.28
N VAL A 34 -18.99 0.97 -15.68
CA VAL A 34 -18.43 -0.28 -16.19
C VAL A 34 -19.54 -1.31 -16.36
N VAL A 35 -19.56 -2.00 -17.50
CA VAL A 35 -20.42 -3.18 -17.74
C VAL A 35 -19.63 -4.28 -18.44
N ALA A 36 -20.01 -5.54 -18.23
CA ALA A 36 -19.39 -6.67 -18.92
C ALA A 36 -19.61 -6.56 -20.44
N ALA A 37 -18.54 -6.68 -21.23
CA ALA A 37 -18.64 -6.61 -22.69
C ALA A 37 -19.50 -7.75 -23.27
N GLU A 38 -19.48 -8.92 -22.62
CA GLU A 38 -20.27 -10.09 -23.02
C GLU A 38 -21.79 -9.86 -22.90
N LEU A 39 -22.20 -8.99 -21.98
CA LEU A 39 -23.60 -8.70 -21.68
C LEU A 39 -24.04 -7.32 -22.21
N VAL A 40 -23.20 -6.68 -23.03
CA VAL A 40 -23.45 -5.32 -23.52
C VAL A 40 -24.67 -5.28 -24.45
N THR A 41 -25.49 -4.24 -24.27
CA THR A 41 -26.68 -3.97 -25.08
C THR A 41 -26.64 -2.54 -25.64
N PRO A 42 -27.43 -2.23 -26.67
CA PRO A 42 -27.58 -0.86 -27.16
C PRO A 42 -28.05 0.10 -26.06
N GLU A 43 -28.89 -0.34 -25.14
CA GLU A 43 -29.36 0.46 -23.99
C GLU A 43 -28.19 0.83 -23.08
N HIS A 44 -27.26 -0.10 -22.82
CA HIS A 44 -26.05 0.20 -22.06
C HIS A 44 -25.23 1.31 -22.73
N ILE A 45 -24.93 1.16 -24.02
CA ILE A 45 -24.15 2.16 -24.78
C ILE A 45 -24.89 3.51 -24.83
N SER A 46 -26.20 3.50 -25.00
CA SER A 46 -27.02 4.72 -25.00
C SER A 46 -27.00 5.41 -23.63
N PHE A 47 -27.07 4.65 -22.53
CA PHE A 47 -26.98 5.17 -21.18
C PHE A 47 -25.60 5.79 -20.92
N MET A 48 -24.54 5.05 -21.24
CA MET A 48 -23.15 5.52 -21.17
C MET A 48 -22.94 6.81 -21.96
N THR A 49 -23.46 6.90 -23.18
CA THR A 49 -23.31 8.11 -24.02
C THR A 49 -24.07 9.31 -23.46
N ARG A 50 -25.15 9.09 -22.71
CA ARG A 50 -25.97 10.16 -22.12
C ARG A 50 -25.39 10.70 -20.81
N HIS A 51 -24.73 9.86 -20.04
CA HIS A 51 -24.27 10.17 -18.68
C HIS A 51 -22.74 10.24 -18.53
N GLY A 52 -21.98 9.71 -19.50
CA GLY A 52 -20.52 9.73 -19.50
C GLY A 52 -19.90 10.89 -20.29
N SER A 53 -18.58 10.83 -20.43
CA SER A 53 -17.72 11.77 -21.16
C SER A 53 -17.99 11.82 -22.67
N GLY A 54 -18.75 10.85 -23.19
CA GLY A 54 -19.02 10.66 -24.61
C GLY A 54 -18.00 9.73 -25.29
N LEU A 55 -16.88 9.43 -24.64
CA LEU A 55 -15.92 8.43 -25.09
C LEU A 55 -16.26 7.07 -24.46
N VAL A 56 -16.74 6.14 -25.28
CA VAL A 56 -17.03 4.77 -24.84
C VAL A 56 -15.88 3.86 -25.27
N CYS A 57 -15.18 3.34 -24.28
CA CYS A 57 -14.00 2.51 -24.44
C CYS A 57 -14.31 1.05 -24.15
N MET A 58 -13.51 0.14 -24.70
CA MET A 58 -13.65 -1.30 -24.51
C MET A 58 -12.35 -1.91 -23.98
N PRO A 59 -12.17 -1.96 -22.64
CA PRO A 59 -11.11 -2.74 -22.03
C PRO A 59 -11.21 -4.21 -22.40
N VAL A 60 -10.09 -4.80 -22.83
CA VAL A 60 -10.04 -6.20 -23.21
C VAL A 60 -8.66 -6.78 -22.95
N MET A 61 -8.60 -8.08 -22.65
CA MET A 61 -7.34 -8.79 -22.49
C MET A 61 -6.41 -8.62 -23.70
N ALA A 62 -5.14 -8.35 -23.42
CA ALA A 62 -4.08 -8.12 -24.40
C ALA A 62 -4.06 -9.12 -25.56
N ARG A 63 -4.06 -10.42 -25.23
CA ARG A 63 -4.05 -11.52 -26.20
C ARG A 63 -5.16 -11.42 -27.25
N ARG A 64 -6.34 -10.92 -26.87
CA ARG A 64 -7.47 -10.86 -27.81
C ARG A 64 -7.24 -9.81 -28.90
N LEU A 65 -6.63 -8.68 -28.55
CA LEU A 65 -6.25 -7.66 -29.52
C LEU A 65 -5.18 -8.19 -30.48
N ASP A 66 -4.23 -8.98 -29.96
CA ASP A 66 -3.18 -9.61 -30.78
C ASP A 66 -3.76 -10.61 -31.78
N GLU A 67 -4.71 -11.46 -31.35
CA GLU A 67 -5.43 -12.41 -32.23
C GLU A 67 -6.21 -11.71 -33.35
N LEU A 68 -6.76 -10.53 -33.06
CA LEU A 68 -7.52 -9.72 -34.01
C LEU A 68 -6.64 -8.75 -34.81
N GLY A 69 -5.34 -8.70 -34.57
CA GLY A 69 -4.42 -7.77 -35.23
C GLY A 69 -4.75 -6.29 -34.98
N ILE A 70 -5.36 -5.98 -33.83
CA ILE A 70 -5.71 -4.61 -33.43
C ILE A 70 -4.49 -4.00 -32.73
N ALA A 71 -3.76 -3.14 -33.46
CA ALA A 71 -2.53 -2.52 -32.98
C ALA A 71 -2.78 -1.36 -31.99
N PRO A 72 -1.78 -0.99 -31.17
CA PRO A 72 -1.80 0.27 -30.41
C PRO A 72 -2.08 1.46 -31.32
N MET A 73 -2.77 2.48 -30.78
CA MET A 73 -3.11 3.69 -31.54
C MET A 73 -1.86 4.51 -31.92
N VAL A 74 -0.81 4.45 -31.09
CA VAL A 74 0.46 5.15 -31.28
C VAL A 74 1.62 4.23 -30.91
N ASP A 75 2.76 4.41 -31.58
CA ASP A 75 3.98 3.64 -31.29
C ASP A 75 4.60 4.02 -29.93
N HIS A 76 4.52 5.31 -29.58
CA HIS A 76 5.06 5.85 -28.33
C HIS A 76 3.98 6.59 -27.55
N ASN A 77 3.47 5.96 -26.49
CA ASN A 77 2.45 6.55 -25.64
C ASN A 77 3.08 7.61 -24.70
N THR A 78 2.64 8.86 -24.86
CA THR A 78 3.09 10.00 -24.05
C THR A 78 2.02 10.50 -23.08
N SER A 79 0.90 9.78 -22.94
CA SER A 79 -0.15 10.10 -21.97
C SER A 79 0.40 10.04 -20.55
N ARG A 80 0.04 11.01 -19.71
CA ARG A 80 0.46 11.10 -18.30
C ARG A 80 0.23 9.79 -17.53
N LEU A 81 -0.88 9.11 -17.81
CA LEU A 81 -1.30 7.89 -17.12
C LEU A 81 -1.15 6.63 -17.98
N GLY A 82 -0.58 6.79 -19.18
CA GLY A 82 -0.27 5.68 -20.08
C GLY A 82 -1.48 4.86 -20.53
N THR A 83 -2.68 5.44 -20.60
CA THR A 83 -3.89 4.73 -21.05
C THR A 83 -3.65 4.09 -22.42
N ALA A 84 -3.80 2.77 -22.50
CA ALA A 84 -3.32 1.96 -23.61
C ALA A 84 -4.36 1.84 -24.73
N PHE A 85 -4.66 2.96 -25.39
CA PHE A 85 -5.54 3.00 -26.55
C PHE A 85 -5.00 2.16 -27.71
N SER A 86 -5.89 1.38 -28.30
CA SER A 86 -5.68 0.73 -29.60
C SER A 86 -6.36 1.50 -30.72
N VAL A 87 -6.00 1.22 -31.97
CA VAL A 87 -6.68 1.82 -33.14
C VAL A 87 -8.18 1.57 -33.02
N SER A 88 -8.99 2.60 -33.26
CA SER A 88 -10.44 2.47 -33.16
C SER A 88 -10.99 1.54 -34.24
N ILE A 89 -12.06 0.82 -33.91
CA ILE A 89 -12.61 -0.25 -34.76
C ILE A 89 -14.11 -0.13 -34.95
N ASP A 90 -14.59 -0.69 -36.06
CA ASP A 90 -15.98 -1.01 -36.34
C ASP A 90 -16.09 -2.41 -36.95
N ALA A 91 -17.12 -3.18 -36.61
CA ALA A 91 -17.35 -4.51 -37.19
C ALA A 91 -17.90 -4.41 -38.62
N LYS A 92 -17.11 -4.84 -39.61
CA LYS A 92 -17.51 -4.85 -41.02
C LYS A 92 -18.76 -5.67 -41.24
N ASP A 93 -19.58 -5.21 -42.18
CA ASP A 93 -20.81 -5.86 -42.64
C ASP A 93 -21.88 -6.07 -41.54
N LEU A 94 -21.62 -5.66 -40.29
CA LEU A 94 -22.53 -5.72 -39.15
C LEU A 94 -23.01 -4.33 -38.71
N VAL A 95 -22.34 -3.26 -39.12
CA VAL A 95 -22.66 -1.88 -38.73
C VAL A 95 -22.93 -0.99 -39.93
N THR A 96 -23.64 0.12 -39.69
CA THR A 96 -23.88 1.14 -40.72
C THR A 96 -22.76 2.20 -40.74
N THR A 97 -22.86 3.22 -39.90
CA THR A 97 -21.81 4.23 -39.72
C THR A 97 -20.87 3.90 -38.58
N GLY A 98 -21.24 2.98 -37.68
CA GLY A 98 -20.45 2.59 -36.52
C GLY A 98 -20.79 3.35 -35.24
N ALA A 99 -21.32 4.57 -35.36
CA ALA A 99 -21.48 5.48 -34.22
C ALA A 99 -22.70 5.18 -33.33
N SER A 100 -23.73 4.54 -33.87
CA SER A 100 -24.97 4.31 -33.12
C SER A 100 -24.75 3.37 -31.93
N ALA A 101 -25.63 3.42 -30.93
CA ALA A 101 -25.55 2.52 -29.78
C ALA A 101 -25.65 1.03 -30.20
N TYR A 102 -26.43 0.74 -31.24
CA TYR A 102 -26.57 -0.59 -31.82
C TYR A 102 -25.29 -1.05 -32.52
N ASP A 103 -24.70 -0.16 -33.35
CA ASP A 103 -23.47 -0.45 -34.07
C ASP A 103 -22.30 -0.69 -33.11
N ARG A 104 -22.10 0.19 -32.11
CA ARG A 104 -21.05 0.03 -31.10
C ARG A 104 -21.23 -1.26 -30.28
N ALA A 105 -22.45 -1.59 -29.86
CA ALA A 105 -22.72 -2.85 -29.17
C ALA A 105 -22.45 -4.07 -30.08
N ALA A 106 -22.76 -3.99 -31.38
CA ALA A 106 -22.44 -5.05 -32.34
C ALA A 106 -20.93 -5.21 -32.53
N THR A 107 -20.17 -4.10 -32.62
CA THR A 107 -18.71 -4.12 -32.70
C THR A 107 -18.09 -4.77 -31.46
N VAL A 108 -18.53 -4.39 -30.25
CA VAL A 108 -18.08 -5.03 -29.01
C VAL A 108 -18.33 -6.54 -29.05
N ARG A 109 -19.55 -6.99 -29.36
CA ARG A 109 -19.85 -8.43 -29.45
C ARG A 109 -19.02 -9.15 -30.51
N LYS A 110 -18.71 -8.50 -31.64
CA LYS A 110 -17.86 -9.09 -32.68
C LYS A 110 -16.41 -9.25 -32.21
N VAL A 111 -15.90 -8.36 -31.36
CA VAL A 111 -14.58 -8.55 -30.72
C VAL A 111 -14.57 -9.79 -29.82
N LEU A 112 -15.68 -10.16 -29.19
CA LEU A 112 -15.76 -11.34 -28.31
C LEU A 112 -15.94 -12.66 -29.06
N ASP A 113 -16.38 -12.63 -30.33
CA ASP A 113 -16.62 -13.82 -31.14
C ASP A 113 -15.33 -14.61 -31.40
N PRO A 114 -15.18 -15.86 -30.90
CA PRO A 114 -13.95 -16.63 -31.07
C PRO A 114 -13.61 -16.95 -32.53
N ALA A 115 -14.57 -16.86 -33.45
CA ALA A 115 -14.35 -17.03 -34.89
C ALA A 115 -13.92 -15.73 -35.59
N ALA A 116 -14.01 -14.58 -34.92
CA ALA A 116 -13.65 -13.30 -35.51
C ALA A 116 -12.17 -13.21 -35.86
N ARG A 117 -11.88 -12.53 -36.97
CA ARG A 117 -10.53 -12.35 -37.52
C ARG A 117 -10.28 -10.87 -37.77
N ALA A 118 -9.01 -10.51 -37.94
CA ALA A 118 -8.60 -9.14 -38.29
C ALA A 118 -9.38 -8.54 -39.48
N ALA A 119 -9.70 -9.36 -40.48
CA ALA A 119 -10.44 -8.93 -41.67
C ALA A 119 -11.86 -8.45 -41.38
N ASP A 120 -12.47 -8.88 -40.27
CA ASP A 120 -13.84 -8.56 -39.87
C ASP A 120 -13.97 -7.14 -39.30
N PHE A 121 -12.86 -6.40 -39.15
CA PHE A 121 -12.85 -5.05 -38.56
C PHE A 121 -12.36 -4.00 -39.56
N SER A 122 -13.00 -2.85 -39.53
CA SER A 122 -12.54 -1.61 -40.16
C SER A 122 -11.75 -0.79 -39.15
N MET A 123 -10.68 -0.15 -39.61
CA MET A 123 -9.82 0.73 -38.83
C MET A 123 -9.53 1.98 -39.67
N PRO A 124 -9.87 3.20 -39.22
CA PRO A 124 -10.49 3.55 -37.94
C PRO A 124 -11.99 3.16 -37.85
N GLY A 125 -12.56 3.28 -36.65
CA GLY A 125 -13.99 3.15 -36.36
C GLY A 125 -14.42 3.92 -35.10
N HIS A 126 -15.53 3.53 -34.47
CA HIS A 126 -16.17 4.29 -33.38
C HIS A 126 -16.15 3.61 -32.01
N THR A 127 -15.62 2.39 -31.93
CA THR A 127 -15.32 1.71 -30.66
C THR A 127 -13.83 1.81 -30.39
N PHE A 128 -13.45 2.12 -29.15
CA PHE A 128 -12.04 2.35 -28.76
C PHE A 128 -11.55 1.22 -27.84
N PRO A 129 -10.90 0.16 -28.37
CA PRO A 129 -10.36 -0.89 -27.53
C PRO A 129 -9.21 -0.37 -26.67
N LEU A 130 -9.21 -0.76 -25.40
CA LEU A 130 -8.12 -0.49 -24.46
C LEU A 130 -7.43 -1.81 -24.11
N ARG A 131 -6.11 -1.84 -24.27
CA ARG A 131 -5.30 -3.02 -23.94
C ARG A 131 -5.08 -3.07 -22.43
N ALA A 132 -5.75 -3.99 -21.74
CA ALA A 132 -5.50 -4.19 -20.32
C ALA A 132 -4.12 -4.82 -20.08
N ALA A 133 -3.41 -4.35 -19.05
CA ALA A 133 -2.14 -4.94 -18.62
C ALA A 133 -2.33 -6.39 -18.14
N GLU A 134 -1.38 -7.26 -18.46
CA GLU A 134 -1.34 -8.59 -17.87
C GLU A 134 -1.20 -8.49 -16.34
N GLY A 135 -2.00 -9.27 -15.61
CA GLY A 135 -2.12 -9.18 -14.15
C GLY A 135 -3.17 -8.19 -13.64
N GLY A 136 -3.76 -7.37 -14.52
CA GLY A 136 -4.89 -6.49 -14.18
C GLY A 136 -4.52 -5.43 -13.14
N VAL A 137 -5.42 -5.16 -12.19
CA VAL A 137 -5.26 -4.07 -11.21
C VAL A 137 -4.06 -4.25 -10.29
N LEU A 138 -3.53 -5.48 -10.21
CA LEU A 138 -2.34 -5.81 -9.44
C LEU A 138 -1.04 -5.34 -10.12
N THR A 139 -1.08 -5.12 -11.44
CA THR A 139 0.02 -4.60 -12.25
C THR A 139 -0.17 -3.10 -12.51
N ARG A 140 -1.37 -2.69 -12.90
CA ARG A 140 -1.73 -1.29 -13.17
C ARG A 140 -3.08 -0.95 -12.55
N ALA A 141 -3.10 -0.08 -11.56
CA ALA A 141 -4.29 0.34 -10.84
C ALA A 141 -5.14 1.35 -11.65
N GLY A 142 -5.74 0.90 -12.76
CA GLY A 142 -6.63 1.71 -13.59
C GLY A 142 -8.00 1.06 -13.83
N GLN A 143 -8.97 1.86 -14.28
CA GLN A 143 -10.34 1.41 -14.59
C GLN A 143 -10.35 0.42 -15.76
N THR A 144 -9.42 0.56 -16.71
CA THR A 144 -9.21 -0.41 -17.80
C THR A 144 -8.97 -1.82 -17.24
N GLU A 145 -8.02 -1.95 -16.32
CA GLU A 145 -7.72 -3.23 -15.69
C GLU A 145 -8.86 -3.71 -14.79
N ALA A 146 -9.49 -2.81 -14.03
CA ALA A 146 -10.59 -3.15 -13.15
C ALA A 146 -11.80 -3.74 -13.91
N ALA A 147 -12.11 -3.21 -15.10
CA ALA A 147 -13.18 -3.73 -15.94
C ALA A 147 -12.92 -5.17 -16.40
N VAL A 148 -11.69 -5.48 -16.80
CA VAL A 148 -11.29 -6.82 -17.23
C VAL A 148 -11.27 -7.78 -16.03
N ASP A 149 -10.76 -7.34 -14.89
CA ASP A 149 -10.71 -8.14 -13.66
C ASP A 149 -12.09 -8.47 -13.11
N LEU A 150 -13.04 -7.52 -13.12
CA LEU A 150 -14.42 -7.77 -12.75
C LEU A 150 -15.05 -8.83 -13.66
N ALA A 151 -14.77 -8.80 -14.97
CA ALA A 151 -15.25 -9.81 -15.90
C ALA A 151 -14.68 -11.20 -15.59
N ILE A 152 -13.38 -11.30 -15.30
CA ILE A 152 -12.74 -12.55 -14.89
C ILE A 152 -13.36 -13.10 -13.60
N LEU A 153 -13.51 -12.25 -12.57
CA LEU A 153 -14.08 -12.62 -11.27
C LEU A 153 -15.56 -13.00 -11.37
N ALA A 154 -16.29 -12.45 -12.34
CA ALA A 154 -17.66 -12.81 -12.68
C ALA A 154 -17.79 -14.10 -13.51
N GLY A 155 -16.66 -14.69 -13.96
CA GLY A 155 -16.67 -15.87 -14.83
C GLY A 155 -17.09 -15.57 -16.28
N LEU A 156 -16.94 -14.34 -16.74
CA LEU A 156 -17.27 -13.87 -18.08
C LEU A 156 -16.00 -13.73 -18.95
N PHE A 157 -16.19 -13.46 -20.25
CA PHE A 157 -15.10 -13.12 -21.15
C PHE A 157 -14.31 -11.91 -20.61
N PRO A 158 -12.95 -11.96 -20.54
CA PRO A 158 -12.10 -10.89 -20.00
C PRO A 158 -12.12 -9.57 -20.81
N ALA A 159 -13.26 -8.90 -20.81
CA ALA A 159 -13.51 -7.63 -21.47
C ALA A 159 -14.67 -6.88 -20.80
N GLY A 160 -14.56 -5.56 -20.76
CA GLY A 160 -15.59 -4.65 -20.30
C GLY A 160 -15.88 -3.56 -21.33
N VAL A 161 -16.86 -2.73 -21.01
CA VAL A 161 -17.09 -1.45 -21.66
C VAL A 161 -17.11 -0.39 -20.56
N ILE A 162 -16.40 0.72 -20.78
CA ILE A 162 -16.26 1.81 -19.81
C ILE A 162 -16.52 3.17 -20.43
N THR A 163 -16.96 4.12 -19.59
CA THR A 163 -16.95 5.55 -19.89
C THR A 163 -16.84 6.32 -18.57
N GLU A 164 -16.05 7.38 -18.56
CA GLU A 164 -15.88 8.23 -17.38
C GLU A 164 -17.18 9.02 -17.16
N LEU A 165 -17.66 9.11 -15.91
CA LEU A 165 -18.86 9.88 -15.57
C LEU A 165 -18.57 11.39 -15.56
N MET A 166 -19.43 12.14 -16.23
CA MET A 166 -19.30 13.59 -16.35
C MET A 166 -20.55 14.29 -15.82
N LYS A 167 -20.35 15.41 -15.14
CA LYS A 167 -21.44 16.29 -14.70
C LYS A 167 -22.06 17.01 -15.89
N ALA A 168 -23.29 17.49 -15.71
CA ALA A 168 -24.02 18.26 -16.73
C ALA A 168 -23.32 19.57 -17.14
N ASP A 169 -22.43 20.11 -16.30
CA ASP A 169 -21.63 21.30 -16.60
C ASP A 169 -20.35 20.99 -17.41
N GLY A 170 -20.11 19.72 -17.76
CA GLY A 170 -18.95 19.25 -18.51
C GLY A 170 -17.70 18.99 -17.68
N THR A 171 -17.77 19.14 -16.35
CA THR A 171 -16.67 18.75 -15.45
C THR A 171 -16.80 17.29 -15.03
N MET A 172 -15.69 16.64 -14.70
CA MET A 172 -15.69 15.22 -14.29
C MET A 172 -16.36 15.01 -12.94
N ALA A 173 -17.14 13.94 -12.81
CA ALA A 173 -17.82 13.59 -11.56
C ALA A 173 -16.82 13.08 -10.53
N ARG A 174 -16.89 13.62 -9.30
CA ARG A 174 -16.04 13.21 -8.17
C ARG A 174 -16.85 12.41 -7.16
N MET A 175 -16.20 11.84 -6.14
CA MET A 175 -16.85 10.94 -5.18
C MET A 175 -18.25 11.37 -4.70
N PRO A 176 -18.49 12.63 -4.28
CA PRO A 176 -19.83 13.05 -3.85
C PRO A 176 -20.87 13.04 -4.97
N ASP A 177 -20.47 13.30 -6.22
CA ASP A 177 -21.34 13.25 -7.39
C ASP A 177 -21.64 11.79 -7.78
N LEU A 178 -20.60 10.95 -7.74
CA LEU A 178 -20.68 9.52 -8.04
C LEU A 178 -21.59 8.79 -7.05
N GLU A 179 -21.51 9.10 -5.75
CA GLU A 179 -22.41 8.54 -4.74
C GLU A 179 -23.89 8.92 -4.98
N ARG A 180 -24.15 10.14 -5.45
CA ARG A 180 -25.52 10.58 -5.78
C ARG A 180 -26.02 9.88 -7.04
N PHE A 181 -25.19 9.81 -8.07
CA PHE A 181 -25.50 9.13 -9.32
C PHE A 181 -25.75 7.63 -9.10
N ALA A 182 -24.90 6.98 -8.31
CA ALA A 182 -25.02 5.59 -7.89
C ALA A 182 -26.36 5.33 -7.19
N ALA A 183 -26.75 6.22 -6.25
CA ALA A 183 -28.02 6.10 -5.54
C ALA A 183 -29.25 6.38 -6.43
N GLU A 184 -29.17 7.34 -7.36
CA GLU A 184 -30.24 7.66 -8.30
C GLU A 184 -30.54 6.51 -9.26
N HIS A 185 -29.50 5.81 -9.72
CA HIS A 185 -29.60 4.76 -10.73
C HIS A 185 -29.52 3.33 -10.17
N ASP A 186 -29.44 3.16 -8.84
CA ASP A 186 -29.24 1.87 -8.16
C ASP A 186 -28.03 1.10 -8.70
N ILE A 187 -26.89 1.79 -8.79
CA ILE A 187 -25.63 1.24 -9.29
C ILE A 187 -24.64 1.09 -8.13
N LYS A 188 -24.00 -0.08 -8.03
CA LYS A 188 -22.96 -0.30 -7.01
C LYS A 188 -21.71 0.49 -7.35
N LEU A 189 -21.10 1.10 -6.33
CA LEU A 189 -19.87 1.87 -6.44
C LEU A 189 -18.78 1.19 -5.61
N ILE A 190 -17.64 0.92 -6.24
CA ILE A 190 -16.44 0.35 -5.62
C ILE A 190 -15.19 1.15 -6.02
N THR A 191 -14.09 0.97 -5.30
CA THR A 191 -12.78 1.52 -5.67
C THR A 191 -11.85 0.46 -6.26
N VAL A 192 -10.90 0.89 -7.08
CA VAL A 192 -9.79 0.04 -7.57
C VAL A 192 -9.00 -0.52 -6.39
N GLU A 193 -8.81 0.25 -5.31
CA GLU A 193 -8.16 -0.22 -4.08
C GLU A 193 -8.91 -1.39 -3.44
N GLN A 194 -10.24 -1.31 -3.32
CA GLN A 194 -11.06 -2.42 -2.82
C GLN A 194 -10.89 -3.68 -3.69
N LEU A 195 -10.84 -3.53 -5.01
CA LEU A 195 -10.64 -4.64 -5.94
C LEU A 195 -9.23 -5.24 -5.82
N ILE A 196 -8.18 -4.42 -5.71
CA ILE A 196 -6.80 -4.86 -5.44
C ILE A 196 -6.76 -5.67 -4.14
N ALA A 197 -7.33 -5.14 -3.06
CA ALA A 197 -7.37 -5.81 -1.76
C ALA A 197 -8.15 -7.13 -1.84
N PHE A 198 -9.27 -7.15 -2.57
CA PHE A 198 -10.07 -8.36 -2.79
C PHE A 198 -9.28 -9.43 -3.55
N ARG A 199 -8.69 -9.10 -4.71
CA ARG A 199 -7.91 -10.05 -5.51
C ARG A 199 -6.72 -10.60 -4.72
N ARG A 200 -5.97 -9.74 -4.02
CA ARG A 200 -4.83 -10.17 -3.17
C ARG A 200 -5.23 -11.17 -2.10
N ARG A 201 -6.43 -11.05 -1.52
CA ARG A 201 -6.92 -11.96 -0.47
C ARG A 201 -7.49 -13.26 -1.03
N ASN A 202 -8.08 -13.24 -2.22
CA ASN A 202 -8.84 -14.37 -2.75
C ASN A 202 -8.10 -15.17 -3.84
N GLU A 203 -7.02 -14.63 -4.40
CA GLU A 203 -6.22 -15.30 -5.44
C GLU A 203 -4.87 -15.77 -4.90
N LYS A 204 -4.42 -16.92 -5.38
CA LYS A 204 -3.07 -17.44 -5.10
C LYS A 204 -2.09 -16.79 -6.08
N LEU A 205 -1.39 -15.76 -5.59
CA LEU A 205 -0.40 -14.97 -6.34
C LEU A 205 1.04 -15.47 -6.17
N VAL A 206 1.24 -16.47 -5.30
CA VAL A 206 2.57 -17.06 -5.05
C VAL A 206 2.55 -18.55 -5.26
N THR A 207 3.63 -19.08 -5.86
CA THR A 207 3.83 -20.52 -6.04
C THR A 207 5.16 -20.95 -5.45
N ARG A 208 5.14 -21.94 -4.56
CA ARG A 208 6.36 -22.58 -4.04
C ARG A 208 7.06 -23.34 -5.17
N ARG A 209 8.31 -22.99 -5.48
CA ARG A 209 9.08 -23.58 -6.58
C ARG A 209 10.12 -24.58 -6.14
N VAL A 210 10.86 -24.26 -5.08
CA VAL A 210 11.92 -25.14 -4.57
C VAL A 210 11.98 -25.07 -3.05
N GLU A 211 12.42 -26.19 -2.46
CA GLU A 211 12.77 -26.33 -1.06
C GLU A 211 14.21 -26.86 -0.97
N ALA A 212 15.00 -26.29 -0.08
CA ALA A 212 16.35 -26.77 0.22
C ALA A 212 16.66 -26.60 1.71
N THR A 213 17.37 -27.54 2.32
CA THR A 213 17.91 -27.36 3.68
C THR A 213 19.33 -26.82 3.57
N ILE A 214 19.58 -25.65 4.17
CA ILE A 214 20.89 -24.99 4.16
C ILE A 214 21.36 -24.79 5.60
N PRO A 215 22.57 -25.27 5.95
CA PRO A 215 23.18 -24.92 7.23
C PRO A 215 23.58 -23.44 7.22
N ILE A 216 22.96 -22.63 8.07
CA ILE A 216 23.23 -21.19 8.19
C ILE A 216 23.50 -20.84 9.65
N GLY A 217 24.51 -20.02 9.88
CA GLY A 217 24.95 -19.56 11.20
C GLY A 217 26.47 -19.52 11.29
N GLY A 218 26.99 -18.84 12.31
CA GLY A 218 28.42 -18.76 12.58
C GLY A 218 28.95 -20.03 13.26
N ALA A 219 29.46 -19.88 14.48
CA ALA A 219 30.06 -20.99 15.24
C ALA A 219 29.09 -22.15 15.56
N LYS A 220 27.76 -21.92 15.49
CA LYS A 220 26.72 -22.92 15.69
C LYS A 220 25.73 -22.88 14.52
N PRO A 221 26.02 -23.56 13.39
CA PRO A 221 25.15 -23.56 12.23
C PRO A 221 23.85 -24.31 12.54
N GLN A 222 22.73 -23.77 12.08
CA GLN A 222 21.40 -24.37 12.20
C GLN A 222 20.89 -24.84 10.83
N PRO A 223 20.10 -25.92 10.75
CA PRO A 223 19.59 -26.46 9.50
C PRO A 223 18.32 -25.70 9.06
N TRP A 224 18.47 -24.58 8.37
CA TRP A 224 17.34 -23.79 7.89
C TRP A 224 16.72 -24.43 6.64
N LYS A 225 15.40 -24.62 6.63
CA LYS A 225 14.64 -24.96 5.42
C LYS A 225 14.34 -23.66 4.66
N LEU A 226 14.87 -23.54 3.46
CA LEU A 226 14.61 -22.43 2.55
C LEU A 226 13.54 -22.84 1.55
N TYR A 227 12.49 -22.05 1.49
CA TYR A 227 11.44 -22.16 0.49
C TYR A 227 11.55 -20.97 -0.46
N ALA A 228 11.73 -21.22 -1.75
CA ALA A 228 11.63 -20.17 -2.76
C ALA A 228 10.22 -20.15 -3.34
N TYR A 229 9.63 -18.95 -3.34
CA TYR A 229 8.33 -18.67 -3.91
C TYR A 229 8.49 -17.75 -5.11
N GLU A 230 7.77 -18.04 -6.19
CA GLU A 230 7.64 -17.13 -7.32
C GLU A 230 6.35 -16.32 -7.20
N ASP A 231 6.46 -14.99 -7.32
CA ASP A 231 5.33 -14.09 -7.62
C ASP A 231 4.89 -14.35 -9.06
N VAL A 232 3.66 -14.85 -9.24
CA VAL A 232 3.15 -15.24 -10.56
C VAL A 232 2.94 -14.08 -11.52
N LEU A 233 2.85 -12.84 -11.01
CA LEU A 233 2.64 -11.64 -11.80
C LEU A 233 3.97 -11.04 -12.26
N ARG A 234 4.95 -11.00 -11.36
CA ARG A 234 6.26 -10.36 -11.62
C ARG A 234 7.34 -11.33 -12.04
N HIS A 235 7.11 -12.64 -11.89
CA HIS A 235 8.12 -13.70 -12.04
C HIS A 235 9.36 -13.47 -11.15
N GLU A 236 9.15 -12.77 -10.04
CA GLU A 236 10.17 -12.50 -9.03
C GLU A 236 10.18 -13.62 -8.00
N ASN A 237 11.36 -13.88 -7.44
CA ASN A 237 11.54 -14.92 -6.44
C ASN A 237 11.73 -14.30 -5.06
N HIS A 238 11.00 -14.80 -4.08
CA HIS A 238 11.12 -14.46 -2.66
C HIS A 238 11.50 -15.70 -1.85
N LEU A 239 12.07 -15.49 -0.66
CA LEU A 239 12.55 -16.59 0.18
C LEU A 239 11.84 -16.57 1.54
N ALA A 240 11.50 -17.75 2.03
CA ALA A 240 11.18 -17.96 3.44
C ALA A 240 12.18 -18.95 4.03
N LEU A 241 12.93 -18.50 5.03
CA LEU A 241 13.84 -19.33 5.82
C LEU A 241 13.08 -19.78 7.06
N VAL A 242 12.92 -21.08 7.22
CA VAL A 242 12.20 -21.68 8.35
C VAL A 242 13.18 -22.50 9.17
N LEU A 243 13.18 -22.27 10.47
CA LEU A 243 13.84 -23.14 11.43
C LEU A 243 12.77 -23.86 12.25
N GLY A 244 12.98 -25.14 12.55
CA GLY A 244 12.01 -25.98 13.25
C GLY A 244 10.80 -26.36 12.39
N GLU A 245 9.73 -26.79 13.05
CA GLU A 245 8.48 -27.21 12.41
C GLU A 245 7.35 -26.24 12.79
N ILE A 246 6.58 -25.81 11.81
CA ILE A 246 5.49 -24.84 12.01
C ILE A 246 4.23 -25.57 12.46
N ASP A 247 3.75 -25.22 13.65
CA ASP A 247 2.48 -25.68 14.23
C ASP A 247 1.44 -24.55 14.09
N PRO A 248 0.40 -24.70 13.26
CA PRO A 248 -0.60 -23.66 13.03
C PRO A 248 -1.31 -23.18 14.30
N GLU A 249 -1.38 -24.00 15.35
CA GLU A 249 -2.06 -23.65 16.59
C GLU A 249 -1.22 -22.76 17.52
N LYS A 250 0.11 -22.73 17.29
CA LYS A 250 1.07 -22.02 18.14
C LYS A 250 1.55 -20.72 17.48
N PRO A 251 1.78 -19.66 18.26
CA PRO A 251 2.45 -18.47 17.75
C PRO A 251 3.88 -18.76 17.27
N VAL A 252 4.21 -18.26 16.08
CA VAL A 252 5.53 -18.42 15.46
C VAL A 252 6.29 -17.10 15.52
N LEU A 253 7.55 -17.12 15.94
CA LEU A 253 8.44 -15.96 15.83
C LEU A 253 8.77 -15.66 14.37
N LEU A 254 8.40 -14.47 13.90
CA LEU A 254 8.51 -14.07 12.51
C LEU A 254 9.32 -12.79 12.36
N ARG A 255 10.25 -12.78 11.40
CA ARG A 255 10.85 -11.56 10.87
C ARG A 255 10.46 -11.37 9.40
N ALA A 256 9.66 -10.34 9.11
CA ALA A 256 9.43 -9.86 7.75
C ALA A 256 10.50 -8.85 7.34
N HIS A 257 11.46 -9.31 6.54
CA HIS A 257 12.64 -8.57 6.10
C HIS A 257 12.52 -8.18 4.63
N SER A 258 12.68 -6.88 4.37
CA SER A 258 12.80 -6.34 3.00
C SER A 258 14.25 -6.43 2.58
N GLU A 259 14.51 -6.90 1.36
CA GLU A 259 15.86 -6.97 0.79
C GLU A 259 16.59 -5.62 0.89
N CYS A 260 17.82 -5.66 1.39
CA CYS A 260 18.74 -4.53 1.40
C CYS A 260 20.13 -5.05 1.02
N LEU A 261 20.46 -5.03 -0.27
CA LEU A 261 21.72 -5.58 -0.79
C LEU A 261 22.93 -4.98 -0.08
N THR A 262 22.94 -3.65 0.07
CA THR A 262 24.07 -2.95 0.70
C THR A 262 24.24 -3.32 2.17
N GLY A 263 23.14 -3.52 2.90
CA GLY A 263 23.15 -3.84 4.32
C GLY A 263 23.38 -5.32 4.59
N ASP A 264 22.62 -6.17 3.92
CA ASP A 264 22.55 -7.61 4.17
C ASP A 264 23.77 -8.36 3.64
N ILE A 265 24.30 -7.97 2.46
CA ILE A 265 25.41 -8.68 1.81
C ILE A 265 26.74 -7.96 2.02
N PHE A 266 26.78 -6.65 1.82
CA PHE A 266 28.03 -5.88 1.90
C PHE A 266 28.33 -5.29 3.28
N GLY A 267 27.42 -5.44 4.25
CA GLY A 267 27.63 -4.98 5.62
C GLY A 267 27.69 -3.45 5.76
N SER A 268 26.92 -2.72 4.95
CA SER A 268 26.88 -1.25 5.01
C SER A 268 26.55 -0.77 6.42
N LEU A 269 27.42 0.09 6.96
CA LEU A 269 27.26 0.71 8.27
C LEU A 269 26.32 1.92 8.25
N ARG A 270 25.89 2.40 7.07
CA ARG A 270 24.93 3.53 6.92
C ARG A 270 23.49 3.13 7.28
N CYS A 271 23.17 1.85 7.27
CA CYS A 271 21.88 1.31 7.67
C CYS A 271 22.09 0.23 8.75
N ASP A 272 21.00 -0.29 9.29
CA ASP A 272 21.02 -1.35 10.29
C ASP A 272 20.36 -2.65 9.80
N CYS A 273 20.04 -2.74 8.49
CA CYS A 273 19.32 -3.86 7.90
C CYS A 273 20.03 -5.21 8.12
N GLY A 274 21.32 -5.31 7.78
CA GLY A 274 22.08 -6.55 7.94
C GLY A 274 22.19 -6.98 9.41
N ALA A 275 22.43 -6.03 10.32
CA ALA A 275 22.46 -6.30 11.75
C ALA A 275 21.10 -6.80 12.26
N GLN A 276 19.99 -6.20 11.81
CA GLN A 276 18.65 -6.67 12.15
C GLN A 276 18.34 -8.04 11.57
N LEU A 277 18.79 -8.37 10.36
CA LEU A 277 18.61 -9.68 9.77
C LEU A 277 19.27 -10.76 10.64
N HIS A 278 20.54 -10.56 10.98
CA HIS A 278 21.29 -11.51 11.81
C HIS A 278 20.71 -11.63 13.23
N ALA A 279 20.37 -10.51 13.87
CA ALA A 279 19.75 -10.54 15.20
C ALA A 279 18.40 -11.28 15.20
N ALA A 280 17.62 -11.18 14.13
CA ALA A 280 16.38 -11.94 13.99
C ALA A 280 16.64 -13.45 13.82
N MET A 281 17.63 -13.82 13.00
CA MET A 281 18.03 -15.22 12.81
C MET A 281 18.53 -15.84 14.12
N ASP A 282 19.31 -15.10 14.91
CA ASP A 282 19.80 -15.54 16.22
C ASP A 282 18.65 -15.73 17.21
N ALA A 283 17.73 -14.77 17.30
CA ALA A 283 16.54 -14.89 18.16
C ALA A 283 15.67 -16.11 17.80
N ILE A 284 15.47 -16.36 16.50
CA ILE A 284 14.75 -17.54 16.02
C ILE A 284 15.53 -18.83 16.32
N ALA A 285 16.85 -18.82 16.20
CA ALA A 285 17.69 -19.96 16.55
C ALA A 285 17.65 -20.29 18.05
N GLU A 286 17.57 -19.29 18.92
CA GLU A 286 17.40 -19.46 20.36
C GLU A 286 16.01 -20.01 20.72
N GLU A 287 14.96 -19.58 20.02
CA GLU A 287 13.60 -20.10 20.20
C GLU A 287 13.43 -21.53 19.62
N GLY A 288 14.26 -21.88 18.62
CA GLY A 288 14.28 -23.18 17.97
C GLY A 288 13.20 -23.37 16.89
N THR A 289 12.24 -22.46 16.78
CA THR A 289 11.23 -22.45 15.71
C THR A 289 10.90 -21.02 15.30
N GLY A 290 10.87 -20.75 13.99
CA GLY A 290 10.51 -19.43 13.48
C GLY A 290 10.74 -19.28 11.98
N VAL A 291 10.38 -18.10 11.47
CA VAL A 291 10.44 -17.78 10.04
C VAL A 291 11.15 -16.44 9.84
N VAL A 292 12.12 -16.39 8.93
CA VAL A 292 12.58 -15.16 8.30
C VAL A 292 12.00 -15.12 6.89
N LEU A 293 11.08 -14.21 6.66
CA LEU A 293 10.52 -13.94 5.35
C LEU A 293 11.35 -12.84 4.68
N TYR A 294 12.04 -13.18 3.60
CA TYR A 294 12.92 -12.28 2.85
C TYR A 294 12.28 -11.90 1.52
N ILE A 295 11.65 -10.72 1.49
CA ILE A 295 10.99 -10.20 0.29
C ILE A 295 12.00 -9.41 -0.54
N ARG A 296 12.32 -9.97 -1.70
CA ARG A 296 13.20 -9.37 -2.71
C ARG A 296 12.52 -8.21 -3.45
N HIS A 297 13.32 -7.40 -4.12
CA HIS A 297 12.89 -6.22 -4.89
C HIS A 297 12.25 -5.11 -4.04
N GLN A 298 12.57 -5.06 -2.75
CA GLN A 298 12.14 -4.00 -1.81
C GLN A 298 13.28 -3.06 -1.39
N GLU A 299 14.40 -3.10 -2.11
CA GLU A 299 15.56 -2.25 -1.87
C GLU A 299 15.16 -0.76 -1.83
N GLY A 300 15.73 -0.01 -0.87
CA GLY A 300 15.42 1.41 -0.71
C GLY A 300 13.94 1.72 -0.39
N ARG A 301 13.20 0.79 0.24
CA ARG A 301 11.73 0.89 0.43
C ARG A 301 10.93 0.76 -0.87
N GLY A 302 11.45 -0.02 -1.82
CA GLY A 302 10.79 -0.32 -3.09
C GLY A 302 11.10 0.65 -4.23
N ILE A 303 12.04 1.60 -4.03
CA ILE A 303 12.55 2.46 -5.12
C ILE A 303 13.66 1.77 -5.92
N GLY A 304 14.24 0.68 -5.39
CA GLY A 304 15.32 -0.04 -6.04
C GLY A 304 16.71 0.47 -5.69
N LEU A 305 17.73 -0.28 -6.13
CA LEU A 305 19.12 -0.03 -5.75
C LEU A 305 19.67 1.29 -6.30
N LEU A 306 19.39 1.60 -7.57
CA LEU A 306 19.94 2.81 -8.22
C LEU A 306 19.41 4.07 -7.54
N ASP A 307 18.10 4.17 -7.36
CA ASP A 307 17.49 5.35 -6.74
C ASP A 307 17.83 5.47 -5.26
N LYS A 308 18.02 4.35 -4.55
CA LYS A 308 18.60 4.37 -3.21
C LYS A 308 19.98 5.02 -3.18
N LEU A 309 20.86 4.70 -4.15
CA LEU A 309 22.20 5.29 -4.21
C LEU A 309 22.15 6.77 -4.60
N HIS A 310 21.22 7.17 -5.48
CA HIS A 310 20.95 8.59 -5.73
C HIS A 310 20.48 9.32 -4.47
N ALA A 311 19.56 8.72 -3.71
CA ALA A 311 19.09 9.28 -2.45
C ALA A 311 20.24 9.44 -1.44
N TYR A 312 21.20 8.51 -1.39
CA TYR A 312 22.40 8.66 -0.57
C TYR A 312 23.27 9.84 -1.00
N ASN A 313 23.43 10.09 -2.30
CA ASN A 313 24.18 11.27 -2.76
C ASN A 313 23.49 12.57 -2.33
N LEU A 314 22.15 12.62 -2.39
CA LEU A 314 21.37 13.77 -1.91
C LEU A 314 21.46 13.95 -0.39
N GLN A 315 21.46 12.85 0.36
CA GLN A 315 21.64 12.88 1.81
C GLN A 315 23.04 13.35 2.22
N ASP A 316 24.06 12.96 1.45
CA ASP A 316 25.43 13.45 1.65
C ASP A 316 25.55 14.97 1.37
N LEU A 317 24.60 15.54 0.63
CA LEU A 317 24.45 17.00 0.42
C LEU A 317 23.58 17.69 1.49
N GLY A 318 23.07 16.94 2.48
CA GLY A 318 22.39 17.48 3.65
C GLY A 318 20.90 17.18 3.75
N MET A 319 20.29 16.59 2.71
CA MET A 319 18.87 16.18 2.75
C MET A 319 18.65 15.02 3.72
N ASP A 320 17.45 14.93 4.27
CA ASP A 320 17.02 13.72 4.97
C ASP A 320 16.52 12.64 3.99
N THR A 321 16.06 11.50 4.53
CA THR A 321 15.60 10.37 3.68
C THR A 321 14.30 10.65 2.94
N VAL A 322 13.39 11.45 3.53
CA VAL A 322 12.10 11.79 2.92
C VAL A 322 12.33 12.82 1.82
N GLU A 323 13.05 13.90 2.13
CA GLU A 323 13.40 14.97 1.19
C GLU A 323 14.12 14.40 -0.06
N ALA A 324 15.07 13.49 0.16
CA ALA A 324 15.79 12.85 -0.94
C ALA A 324 14.88 12.00 -1.84
N ASN A 325 13.89 11.31 -1.27
CA ASN A 325 12.94 10.50 -2.05
C ASN A 325 11.93 11.38 -2.80
N GLU A 326 11.44 12.45 -2.18
CA GLU A 326 10.56 13.42 -2.82
C GLU A 326 11.25 14.13 -3.98
N ALA A 327 12.52 14.52 -3.81
CA ALA A 327 13.34 15.10 -4.88
C ALA A 327 13.54 14.15 -6.07
N LEU A 328 13.52 12.83 -5.83
CA LEU A 328 13.58 11.79 -6.86
C LEU A 328 12.20 11.41 -7.42
N GLY A 329 11.11 12.04 -6.96
CA GLY A 329 9.75 11.78 -7.42
C GLY A 329 9.17 10.45 -6.93
N HIS A 330 9.57 9.99 -5.73
CA HIS A 330 9.12 8.73 -5.16
C HIS A 330 8.26 8.92 -3.91
N ALA A 331 7.21 8.11 -3.78
CA ALA A 331 6.45 7.99 -2.55
C ALA A 331 7.35 7.47 -1.39
N PRO A 332 7.06 7.83 -0.13
CA PRO A 332 7.91 7.50 1.03
C PRO A 332 8.10 6.00 1.33
N ASP A 333 7.17 5.15 0.87
CA ASP A 333 7.20 3.69 1.00
C ASP A 333 6.32 3.02 -0.08
N LYS A 334 6.91 2.18 -0.94
CA LYS A 334 6.19 1.47 -2.02
C LYS A 334 6.07 -0.04 -1.80
N ARG A 335 6.33 -0.52 -0.58
CA ARG A 335 6.43 -1.97 -0.33
C ARG A 335 5.07 -2.65 -0.32
N ASP A 336 5.00 -3.78 -1.01
CA ASP A 336 3.85 -4.69 -1.00
C ASP A 336 4.03 -5.77 0.07
N TYR A 337 3.02 -5.94 0.93
CA TYR A 337 3.01 -6.94 2.00
C TYR A 337 2.10 -8.14 1.70
N GLY A 338 1.26 -8.09 0.66
CA GLY A 338 0.28 -9.15 0.35
C GLY A 338 0.93 -10.47 -0.04
N ILE A 339 1.99 -10.41 -0.85
CA ILE A 339 2.81 -11.57 -1.23
C ILE A 339 3.38 -12.28 0.00
N GLY A 340 3.90 -11.50 0.95
CA GLY A 340 4.44 -12.03 2.20
C GLY A 340 3.40 -12.79 3.02
N SER A 341 2.19 -12.24 3.13
CA SER A 341 1.08 -12.90 3.83
C SER A 341 0.72 -14.25 3.21
N GLN A 342 0.63 -14.34 1.88
CA GLN A 342 0.32 -15.60 1.22
C GLN A 342 1.41 -16.67 1.41
N ILE A 343 2.69 -16.26 1.39
CA ILE A 343 3.81 -17.16 1.69
C ILE A 343 3.69 -17.73 3.10
N LEU A 344 3.42 -16.88 4.10
CA LEU A 344 3.26 -17.31 5.49
C LEU A 344 2.08 -18.27 5.66
N TYR A 345 0.97 -17.99 5.00
CA TYR A 345 -0.21 -18.85 5.04
C TYR A 345 0.06 -20.23 4.43
N ASP A 346 0.77 -20.29 3.29
CA ASP A 346 1.20 -21.53 2.61
C ASP A 346 2.19 -22.35 3.46
N LEU A 347 3.02 -21.69 4.27
CA LEU A 347 3.90 -22.34 5.26
C LEU A 347 3.16 -22.90 6.49
N GLY A 348 1.86 -22.64 6.62
CA GLY A 348 1.05 -23.07 7.77
C GLY A 348 1.06 -22.10 8.96
N VAL A 349 1.67 -20.92 8.84
CA VAL A 349 1.64 -19.90 9.89
C VAL A 349 0.23 -19.35 10.02
N ARG A 350 -0.27 -19.20 11.25
CA ARG A 350 -1.57 -18.55 11.56
C ARG A 350 -1.42 -17.50 12.65
N LYS A 351 -0.70 -17.81 13.73
CA LYS A 351 -0.42 -16.86 14.83
C LYS A 351 1.04 -16.40 14.77
N ILE A 352 1.26 -15.10 14.92
CA ILE A 352 2.55 -14.44 14.66
C ILE A 352 3.01 -13.65 15.88
N ARG A 353 4.26 -13.89 16.29
CA ARG A 353 5.04 -12.99 17.15
C ARG A 353 6.01 -12.22 16.26
N LEU A 354 5.70 -10.96 15.95
CA LEU A 354 6.39 -10.21 14.89
C LEU A 354 7.61 -9.45 15.43
N LEU A 355 8.80 -9.78 14.94
CA LEU A 355 10.06 -9.07 15.18
C LEU A 355 10.12 -7.75 14.40
N THR A 356 9.63 -6.66 14.99
CA THR A 356 9.56 -5.34 14.35
C THR A 356 9.67 -4.15 15.31
N ASN A 357 10.36 -3.11 14.85
CA ASN A 357 10.37 -1.78 15.48
C ASN A 357 9.36 -0.82 14.86
N ASN A 358 8.65 -1.22 13.80
CA ASN A 358 7.65 -0.39 13.13
C ASN A 358 6.22 -0.86 13.48
N PRO A 359 5.36 -0.02 14.09
CA PRO A 359 3.96 -0.36 14.35
C PRO A 359 3.15 -0.56 13.07
N LYS A 360 3.47 0.15 11.97
CA LYS A 360 2.73 0.06 10.70
C LYS A 360 2.79 -1.33 10.05
N LYS A 361 3.85 -2.12 10.32
CA LYS A 361 4.01 -3.49 9.80
C LYS A 361 3.00 -4.51 10.35
N ILE A 362 2.16 -4.11 11.30
CA ILE A 362 1.13 -4.96 11.91
C ILE A 362 -0.15 -4.96 11.07
N TYR A 363 -0.46 -3.85 10.38
CA TYR A 363 -1.71 -3.68 9.63
C TYR A 363 -1.66 -4.42 8.29
N GLY A 364 -2.73 -5.16 7.95
CA GLY A 364 -2.91 -5.84 6.67
C GLY A 364 -2.72 -7.35 6.66
N LEU A 365 -2.31 -7.96 7.79
CA LEU A 365 -2.13 -9.43 7.92
C LEU A 365 -3.45 -10.18 8.20
N GLU A 366 -4.38 -9.55 8.93
CA GLU A 366 -5.63 -10.18 9.40
C GLU A 366 -6.52 -10.71 8.26
N GLY A 367 -6.55 -10.01 7.13
CA GLY A 367 -7.32 -10.41 5.95
C GLY A 367 -6.84 -11.68 5.24
N PHE A 368 -5.71 -12.25 5.67
CA PHE A 368 -5.12 -13.48 5.13
C PHE A 368 -5.22 -14.66 6.09
N GLY A 369 -6.01 -14.55 7.17
CA GLY A 369 -6.07 -15.58 8.21
C GLY A 369 -4.79 -15.65 9.06
N LEU A 370 -4.09 -14.52 9.18
CA LEU A 370 -2.89 -14.35 9.99
C LEU A 370 -3.18 -13.39 11.14
N GLU A 371 -2.90 -13.79 12.37
CA GLU A 371 -3.11 -13.02 13.59
C GLU A 371 -1.77 -12.63 14.21
N VAL A 372 -1.53 -11.34 14.42
CA VAL A 372 -0.35 -10.87 15.16
C VAL A 372 -0.68 -10.83 16.65
N VAL A 373 -0.19 -11.81 17.41
CA VAL A 373 -0.49 -11.95 18.85
C VAL A 373 0.49 -11.19 19.74
N GLU A 374 1.67 -10.88 19.23
CA GLU A 374 2.72 -10.16 19.96
C GLU A 374 3.61 -9.39 18.99
N ARG A 375 4.04 -8.19 19.40
CA ARG A 375 5.14 -7.48 18.76
C ARG A 375 6.39 -7.61 19.62
N VAL A 376 7.43 -8.19 19.05
CA VAL A 376 8.74 -8.36 19.69
C VAL A 376 9.70 -7.31 19.11
N PRO A 377 10.29 -6.43 19.93
CA PRO A 377 11.24 -5.44 19.44
C PRO A 377 12.55 -6.09 18.98
N ILE A 378 13.20 -5.51 17.98
CA ILE A 378 14.52 -5.97 17.51
C ILE A 378 15.54 -4.86 17.72
N ARG A 379 16.48 -5.06 18.65
CA ARG A 379 17.43 -4.02 19.03
C ARG A 379 18.82 -4.39 18.52
N VAL A 380 19.41 -3.47 17.79
CA VAL A 380 20.79 -3.56 17.31
C VAL A 380 21.54 -2.33 17.78
N GLN A 381 22.83 -2.48 18.08
CA GLN A 381 23.67 -1.38 18.52
C GLN A 381 23.92 -0.42 17.36
N SER A 382 23.79 0.89 17.61
CA SER A 382 24.16 1.92 16.63
C SER A 382 25.68 1.94 16.43
N ASN A 383 26.11 2.48 15.29
CA ASN A 383 27.51 2.73 14.98
C ASN A 383 27.68 4.18 14.47
N PRO A 384 28.90 4.72 14.41
CA PRO A 384 29.14 6.12 14.04
C PRO A 384 28.55 6.55 12.69
N HIS A 385 28.31 5.62 11.76
CA HIS A 385 27.79 5.91 10.42
C HIS A 385 26.26 5.89 10.32
N ASN A 386 25.56 5.17 11.19
CA ASN A 386 24.10 5.17 11.24
C ASN A 386 23.54 5.88 12.47
N GLU A 387 24.39 6.40 13.37
CA GLU A 387 23.96 7.18 14.53
C GLU A 387 23.07 8.35 14.13
N ARG A 388 23.41 9.11 13.08
CA ARG A 388 22.57 10.21 12.59
C ARG A 388 21.22 9.70 12.05
N TYR A 389 21.23 8.58 11.35
CA TYR A 389 20.02 7.94 10.81
C TYR A 389 19.09 7.43 11.91
N LEU A 390 19.66 6.94 13.02
CA LEU A 390 18.95 6.42 14.18
C LEU A 390 18.74 7.49 15.27
N ARG A 391 19.29 8.71 15.11
CA ARG A 391 19.27 9.74 16.15
C ARG A 391 17.92 10.42 16.20
N THR A 392 17.33 10.39 17.38
CA THR A 392 16.45 11.45 17.84
C THR A 392 17.30 12.58 18.40
N ASP A 393 16.96 13.84 18.11
CA ASP A 393 17.59 14.95 18.83
C ASP A 393 17.07 15.00 20.27
N VAL A 394 17.99 15.09 21.22
CA VAL A 394 17.68 15.12 22.65
C VAL A 394 18.16 16.43 23.24
N PHE A 395 17.24 17.17 23.87
CA PHE A 395 17.52 18.42 24.54
C PHE A 395 17.22 18.27 26.03
N TRP A 396 18.22 18.57 26.87
CA TRP A 396 18.05 18.58 28.31
C TRP A 396 17.56 19.94 28.77
N VAL A 397 16.47 19.96 29.53
CA VAL A 397 15.91 21.18 30.12
C VAL A 397 16.08 21.18 31.65
N PRO A 398 16.15 22.35 32.30
CA PRO A 398 16.32 22.44 33.75
C PRO A 398 15.20 21.79 34.56
N GLY A 399 13.97 21.84 34.07
CA GLY A 399 12.80 21.31 34.75
C GLY A 399 11.58 21.20 33.83
N ALA A 400 10.48 20.68 34.39
CA ALA A 400 9.25 20.46 33.63
C ALA A 400 8.58 21.77 33.18
N LEU A 401 8.81 22.88 33.89
CA LEU A 401 8.27 24.20 33.52
C LEU A 401 8.96 24.81 32.30
N GLU A 402 10.19 24.39 31.99
CA GLU A 402 10.94 24.86 30.83
C GLU A 402 10.67 24.03 29.56
N LEU A 403 10.01 22.87 29.69
CA LEU A 403 9.65 22.02 28.54
C LEU A 403 8.83 22.78 27.48
N PRO A 404 7.77 23.55 27.81
CA PRO A 404 7.03 24.33 26.82
C PRO A 404 7.90 25.29 26.03
N VAL A 405 8.84 25.98 26.68
CA VAL A 405 9.69 26.99 26.04
C VAL A 405 10.59 26.35 24.99
N ILE A 406 11.22 25.21 25.32
CA ILE A 406 12.07 24.50 24.37
C ILE A 406 11.26 23.81 23.29
N ALA A 407 10.09 23.25 23.62
CA ALA A 407 9.21 22.66 22.63
C ALA A 407 8.75 23.70 21.60
N LEU A 408 8.41 24.91 22.03
CA LEU A 408 8.07 26.02 21.13
C LEU A 408 9.24 26.39 20.23
N ALA A 409 10.43 26.59 20.81
CA ALA A 409 11.62 26.94 20.04
C ALA A 409 11.98 25.88 18.99
N LEU A 410 11.80 24.59 19.30
CA LEU A 410 12.03 23.50 18.34
C LEU A 410 10.95 23.47 17.25
N ALA A 411 9.68 23.63 17.63
CA ALA A 411 8.58 23.66 16.68
C ALA A 411 8.69 24.85 15.71
N GLU A 412 9.05 26.05 16.18
CA GLU A 412 9.26 27.23 15.35
C GLU A 412 10.51 27.14 14.47
N LYS A 413 11.57 26.49 14.95
CA LYS A 413 12.79 26.26 14.16
C LYS A 413 12.50 25.37 12.95
N GLY A 414 11.52 24.47 13.05
CA GLY A 414 11.21 23.47 12.03
C GLY A 414 12.24 22.33 11.97
N GLY A 415 11.90 21.29 11.20
CA GLY A 415 12.74 20.10 11.02
C GLY A 415 12.46 18.94 11.98
N HIS A 416 11.46 19.06 12.85
CA HIS A 416 10.98 17.96 13.70
C HIS A 416 9.51 17.67 13.39
N ASP A 417 9.22 16.43 13.00
CA ASP A 417 7.86 15.94 12.73
C ASP A 417 6.98 15.87 13.98
N ALA A 418 7.62 15.65 15.14
CA ALA A 418 6.99 15.64 16.44
C ALA A 418 8.04 15.84 17.54
N ILE A 419 7.59 16.26 18.71
CA ILE A 419 8.41 16.50 19.89
C ILE A 419 7.88 15.63 21.04
N VAL A 420 8.78 14.94 21.75
CA VAL A 420 8.41 14.12 22.92
C VAL A 420 8.99 14.78 24.17
N CYS A 421 8.13 15.29 25.03
CA CYS A 421 8.53 15.96 26.26
C CYS A 421 8.49 14.99 27.43
N LEU A 422 9.66 14.54 27.88
CA LEU A 422 9.80 13.58 28.97
C LEU A 422 10.25 14.29 30.26
N GLY A 423 9.73 13.84 31.40
CA GLY A 423 10.09 14.37 32.70
C GLY A 423 9.45 13.60 33.83
N CYS A 424 9.73 14.00 35.07
CA CYS A 424 9.07 13.45 36.25
C CYS A 424 8.91 14.55 37.31
N VAL A 425 7.67 14.74 37.76
CA VAL A 425 7.28 15.65 38.83
C VAL A 425 6.72 14.77 39.95
N ILE A 426 7.42 14.73 41.07
CA ILE A 426 7.05 13.93 42.24
C ILE A 426 6.48 14.86 43.30
N ARG A 427 5.36 14.47 43.94
CA ARG A 427 4.73 15.29 44.97
C ARG A 427 5.69 15.57 46.13
N GLY A 428 5.78 16.84 46.48
CA GLY A 428 6.47 17.33 47.68
C GLY A 428 5.49 17.80 48.75
N GLU A 429 5.98 18.53 49.75
CA GLU A 429 5.18 18.99 50.88
C GLU A 429 4.26 20.19 50.56
N THR A 430 4.40 20.77 49.36
CA THR A 430 3.70 22.00 48.98
C THR A 430 2.91 21.83 47.69
N TYR A 431 1.98 22.77 47.45
CA TYR A 431 1.17 22.85 46.22
C TYR A 431 1.99 23.10 44.94
N HIS A 432 3.32 23.25 45.06
CA HIS A 432 4.20 23.44 43.91
C HIS A 432 4.11 22.27 42.91
N PHE A 433 3.82 21.05 43.39
CA PHE A 433 3.58 19.88 42.54
C PHE A 433 2.47 20.13 41.52
N GLU A 434 1.30 20.57 41.97
CA GLU A 434 0.15 20.83 41.10
C GLU A 434 0.44 21.97 40.12
N VAL A 435 1.15 23.01 40.57
CA VAL A 435 1.54 24.12 39.69
C VAL A 435 2.45 23.62 38.58
N VAL A 436 3.52 22.90 38.90
CA VAL A 436 4.48 22.40 37.90
C VAL A 436 3.82 21.41 36.95
N ALA A 437 3.06 20.45 37.47
CA ALA A 437 2.36 19.44 36.68
C ALA A 437 1.35 20.06 35.70
N ASN A 438 0.48 20.95 36.20
CA ASN A 438 -0.59 21.53 35.39
C ASN A 438 -0.04 22.55 34.39
N GLN A 439 0.90 23.41 34.81
CA GLN A 439 1.44 24.44 33.91
C GLN A 439 2.36 23.87 32.83
N SER A 440 3.13 22.81 33.13
CA SER A 440 3.90 22.11 32.08
C SER A 440 2.99 21.43 31.06
N SER A 441 1.93 20.75 31.50
CA SER A 441 0.95 20.13 30.60
C SER A 441 0.20 21.15 29.74
N ALA A 442 -0.34 22.21 30.37
CA ALA A 442 -1.05 23.27 29.67
C ALA A 442 -0.16 24.01 28.69
N GLY A 443 1.08 24.33 29.08
CA GLY A 443 2.04 25.00 28.21
C GLY A 443 2.37 24.16 26.97
N LEU A 444 2.62 22.86 27.13
CA LEU A 444 2.91 21.97 25.99
C LEU A 444 1.70 21.80 25.06
N MET A 445 0.48 21.74 25.62
CA MET A 445 -0.74 21.72 24.82
C MET A 445 -0.91 23.03 24.02
N GLN A 446 -0.63 24.18 24.64
CA GLN A 446 -0.70 25.47 23.96
C GLN A 446 0.27 25.53 22.78
N VAL A 447 1.53 25.12 22.98
CA VAL A 447 2.53 25.09 21.90
C VAL A 447 2.09 24.20 20.74
N MET A 448 1.50 23.02 21.03
CA MET A 448 0.99 22.13 20.00
C MET A 448 -0.10 22.80 19.16
N LEU A 449 -1.03 23.51 19.81
CA LEU A 449 -2.11 24.22 19.13
C LEU A 449 -1.60 25.43 18.32
N ASP A 450 -0.62 26.16 18.85
CA ASP A 450 -0.09 27.36 18.21
C ASP A 450 0.79 27.04 16.99
N THR A 451 1.58 25.97 17.08
CA THR A 451 2.57 25.62 16.04
C THR A 451 2.06 24.57 15.05
N GLY A 452 1.04 23.80 15.43
CA GLY A 452 0.56 22.64 14.67
C GLY A 452 1.50 21.42 14.72
N VAL A 453 2.65 21.51 15.40
CA VAL A 453 3.57 20.39 15.56
C VAL A 453 3.08 19.48 16.69
N PRO A 454 2.97 18.15 16.50
CA PRO A 454 2.65 17.21 17.57
C PRO A 454 3.63 17.26 18.73
N ILE A 455 3.11 17.45 19.95
CA ILE A 455 3.90 17.45 21.19
C ILE A 455 3.35 16.41 22.17
N ALA A 456 4.06 15.31 22.36
CA ALA A 456 3.64 14.30 23.32
C ALA A 456 4.04 14.65 24.75
N PHE A 457 3.06 14.58 25.66
CA PHE A 457 3.25 14.79 27.08
C PHE A 457 3.65 13.47 27.78
N GLY A 458 4.95 13.27 27.97
CA GLY A 458 5.52 12.14 28.70
C GLY A 458 6.10 12.52 30.07
N VAL A 459 5.64 13.63 30.67
CA VAL A 459 6.01 14.02 32.03
C VAL A 459 5.20 13.20 33.03
N LEU A 460 5.89 12.36 33.81
CA LEU A 460 5.27 11.60 34.89
C LEU A 460 4.86 12.55 36.01
N THR A 461 3.59 12.50 36.41
CA THR A 461 3.07 13.16 37.62
C THR A 461 2.71 12.07 38.62
N THR A 462 3.50 11.98 39.70
CA THR A 462 3.45 10.85 40.63
C THR A 462 3.51 11.31 42.08
N GLU A 463 2.84 10.57 42.96
CA GLU A 463 2.80 10.88 44.39
C GLU A 463 4.13 10.57 45.10
N ASP A 464 4.86 9.57 44.60
CA ASP A 464 6.10 9.10 45.20
C ASP A 464 7.08 8.56 44.12
N ARG A 465 8.28 8.17 44.57
CA ARG A 465 9.33 7.62 43.70
C ARG A 465 9.01 6.22 43.18
N ASP A 466 8.26 5.42 43.93
CA ASP A 466 7.95 4.04 43.55
C ASP A 466 7.00 4.05 42.35
N GLN A 467 6.01 4.95 42.35
CA GLN A 467 5.16 5.21 41.19
C GLN A 467 5.95 5.70 39.98
N ALA A 468 6.90 6.62 40.18
CA ALA A 468 7.75 7.11 39.09
C ALA A 468 8.57 5.96 38.47
N GLN A 469 9.13 5.07 39.30
CA GLN A 469 9.91 3.94 38.83
C GLN A 469 9.05 2.87 38.14
N ALA A 470 7.86 2.59 38.67
CA ALA A 470 6.89 1.69 38.05
C ALA A 470 6.45 2.15 36.66
N ARG A 471 6.39 3.47 36.43
CA ARG A 471 5.94 4.11 35.17
C ARG A 471 7.06 4.48 34.20
N SER A 472 8.32 4.32 34.60
CA SER A 472 9.52 4.51 33.77
C SER A 472 10.26 3.20 33.47
N GLY A 473 9.83 2.07 34.05
CA GLY A 473 10.39 0.74 33.84
C GLY A 473 10.01 0.08 32.50
N LEU A 474 10.60 -1.07 32.22
CA LEU A 474 10.49 -1.76 30.92
C LEU A 474 9.09 -2.33 30.59
N LYS A 475 8.24 -2.61 31.60
CA LYS A 475 6.91 -3.20 31.39
C LYS A 475 5.80 -2.16 31.20
N ASN A 476 5.87 -1.02 31.89
CA ASN A 476 4.86 0.05 31.87
C ASN A 476 5.56 1.40 31.65
N ASN A 477 6.13 1.62 30.47
CA ASN A 477 6.93 2.81 30.17
C ASN A 477 6.07 3.91 29.54
N LYS A 478 5.71 4.93 30.32
CA LYS A 478 4.92 6.07 29.81
C LYS A 478 5.69 6.95 28.82
N GLY A 479 7.02 6.96 28.88
CA GLY A 479 7.83 7.64 27.87
C GLY A 479 7.73 6.97 26.50
N ALA A 480 7.69 5.63 26.46
CA ALA A 480 7.48 4.87 25.23
C ALA A 480 6.07 5.10 24.66
N GLU A 481 5.05 5.13 25.52
CA GLU A 481 3.67 5.48 25.11
C GLU A 481 3.60 6.89 24.53
N ALA A 482 4.25 7.88 25.17
CA ALA A 482 4.31 9.25 24.67
C ALA A 482 5.02 9.32 23.30
N ALA A 483 6.13 8.61 23.12
CA ALA A 483 6.83 8.56 21.83
C ALA A 483 5.97 7.92 20.72
N LEU A 484 5.23 6.85 21.03
CA LEU A 484 4.30 6.24 20.09
C LEU A 484 3.18 7.22 19.71
N ALA A 485 2.58 7.90 20.69
CA ALA A 485 1.53 8.89 20.44
C ALA A 485 2.02 10.05 19.55
N ALA A 486 3.25 10.54 19.77
CA ALA A 486 3.88 11.54 18.91
C ALA A 486 4.00 11.06 17.45
N ILE A 487 4.48 9.83 17.25
CA ILE A 487 4.63 9.24 15.91
C ILE A 487 3.28 9.07 15.22
N GLU A 488 2.27 8.55 15.91
CA GLU A 488 0.93 8.37 15.33
C GLU A 488 0.29 9.72 14.95
N MET A 489 0.43 10.74 15.81
CA MET A 489 -0.07 12.09 15.51
C MET A 489 0.65 12.73 14.31
N ALA A 490 1.97 12.60 14.22
CA ALA A 490 2.72 13.11 13.06
C ALA A 490 2.28 12.45 11.76
N ASN A 491 2.08 11.13 11.77
CA ASN A 491 1.58 10.40 10.62
C ASN A 491 0.17 10.85 10.23
N LEU A 492 -0.73 10.98 11.21
CA LEU A 492 -2.12 11.39 10.98
C LEU A 492 -2.20 12.80 10.40
N LEU A 493 -1.41 13.74 10.93
CA LEU A 493 -1.39 15.11 10.42
C LEU A 493 -0.90 15.18 8.98
N ARG A 494 0.10 14.38 8.58
CA ARG A 494 0.50 14.29 7.18
C ARG A 494 -0.66 13.84 6.29
N THR A 495 -1.37 12.78 6.69
CA THR A 495 -2.54 12.30 5.93
C THR A 495 -3.63 13.36 5.80
N ILE A 496 -3.83 14.21 6.81
CA ILE A 496 -4.84 15.28 6.75
C ILE A 496 -4.36 16.49 5.93
N GLN A 497 -3.07 16.79 5.95
CA GLN A 497 -2.50 17.99 5.35
C GLN A 497 -2.12 17.82 3.87
N GLY A 498 -2.12 16.58 3.36
CA GLY A 498 -1.77 16.23 1.98
C GLY A 498 -0.31 15.86 1.86
#